data_AF-A0A6G1C8D6-F1
#
_entry.id   AF-A0A6G1C8D6-F1
#
_cell.length_a   1.000
_cell.length_b   1.000
_cell.length_c   1.000
_cell.angle_alpha   90.00
_cell.angle_beta   90.00
_cell.angle_gamma   90.00
#
_symmetry.space_group_name_H-M   'P 1'
#
loop_
_entity.id
_entity.type
_entity.pdbx_description
1 polymer ?
#
loop_
_entity_poly.entity_id
_entity_poly.type
_entity_poly.pdbx_seq_one_letter_code
_entity_poly.pdbx_strand_id
1 'polypeptide(L)'
;MGKKSEPEISDRKKGENWTRITFKLDLARFNLTHLERDVVALMRKRAFDVAAKLGEAVNVVLDSQRLSVKNFANYVNWHIISAKKNRPVQELPRICETVNDHWEVCVNLSEGQFEQVIFMKHKLSKQ
;
A
#
# COMPACT_ATOMS: atom_id res chain seq x y z
N MET A 1 4.65 -3.91 -29.81
CA MET A 1 4.81 -5.02 -28.83
C MET A 1 6.25 -5.04 -28.36
N GLY A 2 6.51 -5.20 -27.07
CA GLY A 2 7.88 -5.15 -26.52
C GLY A 2 8.75 -6.31 -27.01
N LYS A 3 10.04 -6.05 -27.28
CA LYS A 3 11.03 -7.11 -27.55
C LYS A 3 11.17 -7.99 -26.31
N LYS A 4 11.04 -9.30 -26.46
CA LYS A 4 11.21 -10.30 -25.39
C LYS A 4 12.48 -11.10 -25.68
N SER A 5 13.32 -11.32 -24.67
CA SER A 5 14.41 -12.29 -24.74
C SER A 5 13.89 -13.70 -24.45
N GLU A 6 14.66 -14.71 -24.83
CA GLU A 6 14.41 -16.07 -24.38
C GLU A 6 14.60 -16.19 -22.85
N PRO A 7 13.84 -17.06 -22.18
CA PRO A 7 13.96 -17.25 -20.74
C PRO A 7 15.25 -18.01 -20.40
N GLU A 8 15.96 -17.55 -19.37
CA GLU A 8 17.03 -18.32 -18.73
C GLU A 8 16.40 -19.30 -17.73
N ILE A 9 16.59 -20.59 -17.95
CA ILE A 9 16.06 -21.67 -17.09
C ILE A 9 17.24 -22.41 -16.48
N SER A 10 17.29 -22.47 -15.16
CA SER A 10 18.34 -23.17 -14.41
C SER A 10 17.72 -23.99 -13.27
N ASP A 11 18.47 -24.99 -12.79
CA ASP A 11 18.06 -25.74 -11.61
C ASP A 11 17.87 -24.83 -10.40
N ARG A 12 16.76 -25.04 -9.71
CA ARG A 12 16.36 -24.22 -8.58
C ARG A 12 16.84 -24.86 -7.27
N LYS A 13 17.35 -24.04 -6.35
CA LYS A 13 17.68 -24.49 -5.00
C LYS A 13 16.42 -24.98 -4.27
N LYS A 14 16.54 -26.12 -3.60
CA LYS A 14 15.45 -26.74 -2.83
C LYS A 14 14.96 -25.74 -1.76
N GLY A 15 13.67 -25.37 -1.83
CA GLY A 15 13.03 -24.46 -0.87
C GLY A 15 12.78 -23.02 -1.37
N GLU A 16 13.35 -22.57 -2.49
CA GLU A 16 13.25 -21.16 -2.90
C GLU A 16 12.03 -20.82 -3.76
N ASN A 17 10.81 -20.70 -3.22
CA ASN A 17 9.62 -20.40 -4.05
C ASN A 17 9.27 -18.92 -4.05
N TRP A 18 9.69 -18.17 -5.06
CA TRP A 18 9.35 -16.76 -5.17
C TRP A 18 9.23 -16.30 -6.62
N THR A 19 8.55 -15.19 -6.79
CA THR A 19 8.48 -14.46 -8.06
C THR A 19 8.98 -13.05 -7.81
N ARG A 20 9.95 -12.60 -8.61
CA ARG A 20 10.48 -11.23 -8.56
C ARG A 20 10.19 -10.56 -9.87
N ILE A 21 9.58 -9.39 -9.78
CA ILE A 21 9.31 -8.54 -10.94
C ILE A 21 10.23 -7.33 -10.81
N THR A 22 11.12 -7.15 -11.77
CA THR A 22 11.97 -5.97 -11.89
C THR A 22 11.62 -5.27 -13.20
N PHE A 23 11.34 -3.98 -13.15
CA PHE A 23 11.04 -3.19 -14.34
C PHE A 23 11.67 -1.80 -14.23
N LYS A 24 11.92 -1.20 -15.38
CA LYS A 24 12.34 0.19 -15.52
C LYS A 24 11.24 0.93 -16.27
N LEU A 25 10.74 2.01 -15.68
CA LEU A 25 9.71 2.84 -16.32
C LEU A 25 10.29 3.56 -17.53
N ASP A 26 9.51 3.58 -18.61
CA ASP A 26 9.77 4.46 -19.75
C ASP A 26 9.25 5.86 -19.43
N LEU A 27 10.08 6.63 -18.75
CA LEU A 27 9.72 7.96 -18.23
C LEU A 27 9.38 8.95 -19.36
N ALA A 28 10.02 8.81 -20.52
CA ALA A 28 9.79 9.68 -21.67
C ALA A 28 8.35 9.60 -22.17
N ARG A 29 7.71 8.43 -22.09
CA ARG A 29 6.28 8.27 -22.44
C ARG A 29 5.33 9.04 -21.53
N PHE A 30 5.78 9.41 -20.33
CA PHE A 30 5.04 10.21 -19.37
C PHE A 30 5.53 11.66 -19.32
N ASN A 31 6.38 12.08 -20.27
CA ASN A 31 7.06 13.37 -20.27
C ASN A 31 7.86 13.64 -18.97
N LEU A 32 8.40 12.59 -18.35
CA LEU A 32 9.23 12.67 -17.15
C LEU A 32 10.69 12.39 -17.49
N THR A 33 11.61 13.09 -16.81
CA THR A 33 13.07 12.81 -16.90
C THR A 33 13.56 11.93 -15.77
N HIS A 34 12.89 11.99 -14.61
CA HIS A 34 13.14 11.20 -13.41
C HIS A 34 11.81 11.03 -12.65
N LEU A 35 11.80 10.14 -11.67
CA LEU A 35 10.66 10.03 -10.76
C LEU A 35 10.74 11.17 -9.74
N GLU A 36 9.83 12.13 -9.87
CA GLU A 36 9.70 13.24 -8.94
C GLU A 36 9.32 12.75 -7.54
N ARG A 37 9.62 13.57 -6.54
CA ARG A 37 9.38 13.24 -5.13
C ARG A 37 7.93 12.83 -4.84
N ASP A 38 6.96 13.50 -5.46
CA ASP A 38 5.55 13.25 -5.23
C ASP A 38 5.08 11.93 -5.85
N VAL A 39 5.62 11.57 -7.03
CA VAL A 39 5.36 10.26 -7.66
C VAL A 39 5.92 9.14 -6.79
N VAL A 40 7.14 9.30 -6.28
CA VAL A 40 7.74 8.33 -5.36
C VAL A 40 6.93 8.25 -4.06
N ALA A 41 6.47 9.38 -3.52
CA ALA A 41 5.63 9.41 -2.32
C ALA A 41 4.30 8.65 -2.54
N LEU A 42 3.68 8.78 -3.70
CA LEU A 42 2.48 8.02 -4.06
C LEU A 42 2.76 6.51 -4.17
N MET A 43 3.87 6.12 -4.79
CA MET A 43 4.27 4.70 -4.86
C MET A 43 4.55 4.12 -3.46
N ARG A 44 5.21 4.87 -2.59
CA ARG A 44 5.44 4.49 -1.19
C ARG A 44 4.12 4.37 -0.43
N LYS A 45 3.22 5.35 -0.54
CA LYS A 45 1.86 5.28 0.02
C LYS A 45 1.18 3.98 -0.42
N ARG A 46 1.31 3.62 -1.70
CA ARG A 46 0.68 2.41 -2.22
C ARG A 46 1.23 1.12 -1.59
N ALA A 47 2.52 1.07 -1.26
CA ALA A 47 3.08 -0.07 -0.51
C ALA A 47 2.49 -0.17 0.92
N PHE A 48 2.25 0.97 1.59
CA PHE A 48 1.54 0.99 2.88
C PHE A 48 0.10 0.52 2.76
N ASP A 49 -0.63 0.94 1.72
CA ASP A 49 -2.00 0.46 1.46
C ASP A 49 -2.04 -1.07 1.33
N VAL A 50 -1.07 -1.65 0.62
CA VAL A 50 -0.95 -3.11 0.45
C VAL A 50 -0.65 -3.78 1.79
N ALA A 51 0.28 -3.25 2.58
CA ALA A 51 0.58 -3.77 3.91
C ALA A 51 -0.65 -3.75 4.84
N ALA A 52 -1.40 -2.65 4.85
CA ALA A 52 -2.64 -2.53 5.62
C ALA A 52 -3.70 -3.53 5.19
N LYS A 53 -3.83 -3.75 3.88
CA LYS A 53 -4.80 -4.68 3.30
C LYS A 53 -4.49 -6.15 3.62
N LEU A 54 -3.21 -6.53 3.60
CA LEU A 54 -2.77 -7.89 3.89
C LEU A 54 -2.68 -8.17 5.39
N GLY A 55 -2.52 -7.13 6.22
CA GLY A 55 -2.42 -7.23 7.67
C GLY A 55 -1.25 -8.12 8.09
N GLU A 56 -1.44 -8.84 9.19
CA GLU A 56 -0.40 -9.68 9.80
C GLU A 56 -0.07 -10.94 8.99
N ALA A 57 -0.90 -11.29 7.99
CA ALA A 57 -0.70 -12.49 7.18
C ALA A 57 0.53 -12.41 6.26
N VAL A 58 0.99 -11.20 5.92
CA VAL A 58 2.11 -10.98 4.99
C VAL A 58 3.03 -9.88 5.50
N ASN A 59 4.33 -10.19 5.57
CA ASN A 59 5.35 -9.19 5.88
C ASN A 59 5.71 -8.38 4.63
N VAL A 60 5.35 -7.10 4.64
CA VAL A 60 5.71 -6.17 3.56
C VAL A 60 6.98 -5.41 3.94
N VAL A 61 7.96 -5.40 3.03
CA VAL A 61 9.23 -4.69 3.17
C VAL A 61 9.36 -3.69 2.02
N LEU A 62 9.69 -2.45 2.35
CA LEU A 62 9.91 -1.35 1.40
C LEU A 62 11.24 -0.69 1.75
N ASP A 63 12.11 -0.49 0.75
CA ASP A 63 13.44 0.12 0.94
C ASP A 63 14.23 -0.54 2.10
N SER A 64 14.18 -1.87 2.18
CA SER A 64 14.76 -2.70 3.25
C SER A 64 14.21 -2.48 4.66
N GLN A 65 13.10 -1.74 4.81
CA GLN A 65 12.41 -1.53 6.09
C GLN A 65 11.06 -2.28 6.11
N ARG A 66 10.79 -3.00 7.19
CA ARG A 66 9.50 -3.68 7.39
C ARG A 66 8.42 -2.67 7.74
N LEU A 67 7.31 -2.70 7.02
CA LEU A 67 6.15 -1.86 7.31
C LEU A 67 5.34 -2.48 8.46
N SER A 68 5.26 -1.79 9.60
CA SER A 68 4.50 -2.25 10.77
C SER A 68 3.05 -1.75 10.71
N VAL A 69 2.23 -2.40 9.88
CA VAL A 69 0.79 -2.15 9.84
C VAL A 69 0.06 -3.33 10.45
N LYS A 70 -0.34 -3.19 11.72
CA LYS A 70 -0.95 -4.29 12.50
C LYS A 70 -2.42 -4.53 12.15
N ASN A 71 -3.18 -3.46 11.93
CA ASN A 71 -4.60 -3.51 11.62
C ASN A 71 -5.04 -2.28 10.82
N PHE A 72 -6.24 -2.32 10.25
CA PHE A 72 -6.78 -1.24 9.45
C PHE A 72 -6.98 0.05 10.26
N ALA A 73 -7.37 -0.05 11.54
CA ALA A 73 -7.48 1.12 12.41
C ALA A 73 -6.16 1.90 12.54
N ASN A 74 -5.02 1.20 12.65
CA ASN A 74 -3.69 1.83 12.67
C ASN A 74 -3.35 2.49 11.34
N TYR A 75 -3.71 1.86 10.22
CA TYR A 75 -3.56 2.46 8.90
C TYR A 75 -4.39 3.74 8.72
N VAL A 76 -5.67 3.72 9.13
CA VAL A 76 -6.55 4.90 9.08
C VAL A 76 -5.98 6.02 9.96
N ASN A 77 -5.42 5.68 11.13
CA ASN A 77 -4.74 6.66 11.97
C ASN A 77 -3.59 7.38 11.24
N TRP A 78 -2.75 6.62 10.52
CA TRP A 78 -1.66 7.22 9.74
C TRP A 78 -2.20 8.12 8.63
N HIS A 79 -3.28 7.72 7.96
CA HIS A 79 -3.94 8.55 6.95
C HIS A 79 -4.40 9.88 7.54
N ILE A 80 -5.09 9.85 8.69
CA ILE A 80 -5.56 11.05 9.40
C ILE A 80 -4.40 11.95 9.82
N ILE A 81 -3.34 11.38 10.42
CA ILE A 81 -2.15 12.13 10.84
C ILE A 81 -1.48 12.78 9.61
N SER A 82 -1.34 12.06 8.51
CA SER A 82 -0.72 12.58 7.28
C SER A 82 -1.49 13.73 6.64
N ALA A 83 -2.82 13.74 6.78
CA ALA A 83 -3.68 14.82 6.32
C ALA A 83 -3.57 16.09 7.19
N LYS A 84 -3.19 15.93 8.47
CA LYS A 84 -3.01 17.04 9.43
C LYS A 84 -1.60 17.63 9.35
N LYS A 85 -1.28 18.37 8.29
CA LYS A 85 0.06 19.00 8.14
C LYS A 85 0.39 20.08 9.18
N ASN A 86 -0.58 20.65 9.92
CA ASN A 86 -0.35 21.88 10.74
C ASN A 86 -1.15 21.94 12.07
N ARG A 87 -1.41 20.81 12.77
CA ARG A 87 -2.19 20.88 14.03
C ARG A 87 -1.58 20.12 15.21
N PRO A 88 -1.80 20.59 16.46
CA PRO A 88 -1.53 19.80 17.65
C PRO A 88 -2.27 18.47 17.56
N VAL A 89 -1.67 17.43 18.14
CA VAL A 89 -2.20 16.06 18.23
C VAL A 89 -3.43 16.04 19.16
N GLN A 90 -4.48 16.78 18.84
CA GLN A 90 -5.80 16.45 19.37
C GLN A 90 -6.25 15.23 18.58
N GLU A 91 -6.31 14.11 19.28
CA GLU A 91 -6.95 12.89 18.81
C GLU A 91 -8.38 13.26 18.43
N LEU A 92 -8.62 13.51 17.15
CA LEU A 92 -10.00 13.65 16.68
C LEU A 92 -10.66 12.31 16.95
N PRO A 93 -11.88 12.30 17.52
CA PRO A 93 -12.56 11.07 17.84
C PRO A 93 -12.75 10.27 16.55
N ARG A 94 -12.20 9.06 16.53
CA ARG A 94 -12.44 8.07 15.48
C ARG A 94 -13.18 6.88 16.05
N ILE A 95 -14.04 6.30 15.24
CA ILE A 95 -14.71 5.03 15.53
C ILE A 95 -14.34 4.10 14.39
N CYS A 96 -13.81 2.93 14.73
CA CYS A 96 -13.49 1.87 13.76
C CYS A 96 -14.22 0.60 14.19
N GLU A 97 -14.88 -0.06 13.24
CA GLU A 97 -15.65 -1.27 13.49
C GLU A 97 -15.42 -2.29 12.38
N THR A 98 -15.13 -3.53 12.80
CA THR A 98 -15.16 -4.70 11.92
C THR A 98 -16.58 -5.24 11.92
N VAL A 99 -17.33 -4.89 10.89
CA VAL A 99 -18.76 -5.27 10.76
C VAL A 99 -18.89 -6.78 10.49
N ASN A 100 -18.01 -7.32 9.66
CA ASN A 100 -17.90 -8.75 9.35
C ASN A 100 -16.56 -9.05 8.65
N ASP A 101 -16.36 -10.30 8.22
CA ASP A 101 -15.15 -10.77 7.51
C ASP A 101 -14.79 -9.99 6.24
N HIS A 102 -15.73 -9.24 5.67
CA HIS A 102 -15.59 -8.54 4.39
C HIS A 102 -15.58 -7.02 4.55
N TRP A 103 -16.07 -6.50 5.67
CA TRP A 103 -16.30 -5.08 5.89
C TRP A 103 -15.67 -4.59 7.18
N GLU A 104 -14.83 -3.58 7.04
CA GLU A 104 -14.25 -2.81 8.13
C GLU A 104 -14.43 -1.33 7.81
N VAL A 105 -15.00 -0.56 8.73
CA VAL A 105 -15.38 0.83 8.52
C VAL A 105 -14.71 1.67 9.60
N CYS A 106 -14.12 2.79 9.20
CA CYS A 106 -13.64 3.81 10.13
C CYS A 106 -14.23 5.16 9.76
N VAL A 107 -14.73 5.87 10.77
CA VAL A 107 -15.28 7.22 10.65
C VAL A 107 -14.49 8.15 11.56
N ASN A 108 -14.18 9.34 11.05
CA ASN A 108 -13.52 10.42 11.79
C ASN A 108 -14.22 11.73 11.43
N LEU A 109 -14.20 12.71 12.34
CA LEU A 109 -14.71 14.05 12.06
C LEU A 109 -13.88 14.70 10.94
N SER A 110 -14.54 15.09 9.85
CA SER A 110 -13.92 15.89 8.79
C SER A 110 -14.07 17.39 9.10
N GLU A 111 -13.20 18.20 8.52
CA GLU A 111 -13.28 19.65 8.67
C GLU A 111 -13.68 20.32 7.36
N GLY A 112 -14.93 20.78 7.31
CA GLY A 112 -15.47 21.57 6.20
C GLY A 112 -16.14 20.74 5.12
N GLN A 113 -15.48 19.71 4.57
CA GLN A 113 -16.04 18.90 3.48
C GLN A 113 -15.99 17.39 3.77
N PHE A 114 -16.89 16.66 3.14
CA PHE A 114 -16.93 15.21 3.22
C PHE A 114 -15.77 14.61 2.41
N GLU A 115 -15.02 13.71 3.03
CA GLU A 115 -13.95 12.96 2.38
C GLU A 115 -14.19 11.46 2.57
N GLN A 116 -13.87 10.67 1.55
CA GLN A 116 -13.97 9.22 1.61
C GLN A 116 -12.76 8.55 0.99
N VAL A 117 -12.35 7.44 1.60
CA VAL A 117 -11.32 6.55 1.04
C VAL A 117 -11.83 5.12 1.17
N ILE A 118 -11.93 4.41 0.05
CA ILE A 118 -12.44 3.05 -0.02
C ILE A 118 -11.32 2.11 -0.45
N PHE A 119 -11.14 1.02 0.28
CA PHE A 119 -10.21 -0.05 -0.07
C PHE A 119 -10.97 -1.33 -0.37
N MET A 120 -10.90 -1.81 -1.61
CA MET A 120 -11.45 -3.12 -1.96
C MET A 120 -10.44 -4.22 -1.64
N LYS A 121 -10.85 -5.21 -0.85
CA LYS A 121 -10.08 -6.46 -0.66
C LYS A 121 -10.43 -7.45 -1.78
N HIS A 122 -9.44 -7.85 -2.58
CA HIS A 122 -9.56 -9.05 -3.41
C HIS A 122 -8.95 -10.16 -2.57
N LYS A 123 -9.78 -11.10 -2.11
CA LYS A 123 -9.30 -12.33 -1.48
C LYS A 123 -8.63 -13.11 -2.61
N LEU A 124 -7.33 -13.38 -2.48
CA LEU A 124 -6.69 -14.39 -3.33
C LEU A 124 -7.29 -15.73 -2.87
N SER A 125 -8.27 -16.25 -3.61
CA SER A 125 -8.73 -17.61 -3.40
C SER A 125 -7.55 -18.52 -3.74
N LYS A 126 -7.05 -19.27 -2.75
CA LYS A 126 -6.24 -20.44 -3.05
C LYS A 126 -7.18 -21.42 -3.75
N GLN A 127 -7.02 -21.60 -5.06
CA GLN A 127 -7.40 -22.82 -5.75
C GLN A 127 -6.29 -23.85 -5.52
#